data_AF-A0A1Q8LNB7-F1
#
_entry.id   AF-A0A1Q8LNB7-F1
#
_cell.length_a   1.000
_cell.length_b   1.000
_cell.length_c   1.000
_cell.angle_alpha   90.00
_cell.angle_beta   90.00
_cell.angle_gamma   90.00
#
_symmetry.space_group_name_H-M   'P 1'
#
loop_
_entity.id
_entity.type
_entity.pdbx_description
1 polymer ?
#
loop_
_entity_poly.entity_id
_entity_poly.type
_entity_poly.pdbx_seq_one_letter_code
_entity_poly.pdbx_strand_id
1 'polypeptide(L)' 'MVVLSCDRRSAEVDAARIREHFAQRVRGVVEVPHDPHLATGGRIDPARLRPATADAFLELGALVADAFDVRRRD' A
#
# COMPACT_ATOMS: atom_id res chain seq x y z
N MET A 1 3.34 -3.08 -9.39
CA MET A 1 2.79 -2.34 -8.25
C MET A 1 3.49 -2.84 -7.01
N VAL A 2 3.78 -1.95 -6.07
CA VAL A 2 4.44 -2.28 -4.79
C VAL A 2 3.63 -1.65 -3.65
N VAL A 3 3.59 -2.34 -2.52
CA VAL A 3 3.03 -1.83 -1.26
C VAL A 3 4.15 -1.66 -0.27
N LEU A 4 4.24 -0.48 0.34
CA LEU A 4 5.17 -0.19 1.42
C LEU A 4 4.39 -0.21 2.74
N SER A 5 4.75 -1.13 3.63
CA SER A 5 4.22 -1.16 5.00
C SER A 5 5.01 -0.17 5.85
N CYS A 6 4.38 0.89 6.31
CA CYS A 6 4.99 1.93 7.13
C CYS A 6 4.75 1.69 8.63
N ASP A 7 4.68 0.42 9.05
CA ASP A 7 4.41 0.01 10.43
C ASP A 7 5.65 0.10 11.34
N ARG A 8 6.85 0.17 10.76
CA ARG A 8 8.14 0.37 11.44
C ARG A 8 8.91 1.54 10.81
N ARG A 9 9.65 2.28 11.65
CA ARG A 9 10.57 3.34 11.21
C ARG A 9 11.96 3.10 11.78
N SER A 10 12.98 3.40 10.98
CA SER A 10 14.39 3.41 11.38
C SER A 10 15.04 4.68 10.83
N ALA A 11 15.95 5.29 11.59
CA ALA A 11 16.73 6.45 11.14
C ALA A 11 17.70 6.10 10.01
N GLU A 12 18.04 4.82 9.84
CA GLU A 12 18.89 4.31 8.76
C GLU A 12 18.13 4.13 7.43
N VAL A 13 16.79 4.27 7.46
CA VAL A 13 15.92 4.01 6.31
C VAL A 13 15.25 5.29 5.85
N ASP A 14 15.63 5.75 4.65
CA ASP A 14 14.98 6.85 3.96
C ASP A 14 13.77 6.33 3.15
N ALA A 15 12.58 6.49 3.73
CA ALA A 15 11.34 6.09 3.09
C ALA A 15 11.06 6.83 1.77
N ALA A 16 11.44 8.11 1.67
CA ALA A 16 11.22 8.89 0.46
C ALA A 16 12.06 8.35 -0.69
N ARG A 17 13.32 7.98 -0.42
CA ARG A 17 14.20 7.36 -1.42
C ARG A 17 13.69 5.99 -1.88
N ILE A 18 13.13 5.18 -0.97
CA ILE A 18 12.50 3.89 -1.32
C ILE A 18 11.29 4.12 -2.23
N ARG A 19 10.42 5.07 -1.85
CA ARG A 19 9.26 5.43 -2.66
C ARG A 19 9.66 5.87 -4.06
N GLU A 20 10.64 6.78 -4.17
CA GLU A 20 11.14 7.28 -5.45
C GLU A 20 11.72 6.16 -6.32
N HIS A 21 12.49 5.25 -5.73
CA HIS A 21 13.06 4.11 -6.44
C HIS A 21 11.99 3.26 -7.13
N PHE A 22 10.90 2.94 -6.41
CA PHE A 22 9.83 2.11 -6.96
C PHE A 22 8.92 2.88 -7.91
N ALA A 23 8.66 4.16 -7.66
CA ALA A 23 7.81 4.99 -8.53
C ALA A 23 8.29 5.01 -10.00
N GLN A 24 9.60 4.88 -10.22
CA GLN A 24 10.20 4.82 -11.56
C GLN A 24 10.06 3.45 -12.25
N ARG A 25 9.74 2.39 -11.52
CA ARG A 25 9.84 0.99 -11.98
C ARG A 25 8.52 0.26 -12.00
N VAL A 26 7.55 0.71 -11.21
CA VAL A 26 6.25 0.07 -11.09
C VAL A 26 5.13 1.05 -11.38
N ARG A 27 4.01 0.51 -11.88
CA ARG A 27 2.81 1.29 -12.22
C ARG A 27 2.17 2.07 -11.05
N GLY A 28 2.53 1.76 -9.81
CA GLY A 28 1.97 2.41 -8.62
C GLY A 28 2.66 1.94 -7.35
N VAL A 29 2.79 2.87 -6.39
CA VAL A 29 3.37 2.66 -5.06
C VAL A 29 2.35 3.15 -4.03
N VAL A 30 1.80 2.22 -3.26
CA VAL A 30 0.84 2.51 -2.19
C VAL A 30 1.55 2.37 -0.84
N GLU A 31 1.40 3.38 0.01
CA GLU A 31 1.97 3.39 1.36
C GLU A 31 0.85 3.14 2.36
N VAL A 32 0.95 2.02 3.10
CA VAL A 32 -0.01 1.68 4.14
C VAL A 32 0.54 2.19 5.48
N PRO A 33 -0.12 3.16 6.14
CA PRO A 33 0.36 3.71 7.40
C PRO A 33 0.32 2.66 8.51
N HIS A 34 1.03 2.95 9.61
CA HIS A 34 0.89 2.14 10.82
C HIS A 34 -0.56 2.10 11.30
N ASP A 35 -1.08 0.88 11.45
CA ASP A 35 -2.41 0.61 11.97
C ASP A 35 -2.31 -0.38 13.14
N PRO A 36 -2.80 -0.03 14.36
CA PRO A 36 -2.76 -0.91 15.52
C PRO A 36 -3.48 -2.25 15.31
N HIS A 37 -4.57 -2.24 14.52
CA HIS A 37 -5.31 -3.47 14.22
C HIS A 37 -4.47 -4.42 13.36
N LEU A 38 -3.73 -3.88 12.38
CA LEU A 38 -2.81 -4.67 11.57
C LEU A 38 -1.57 -5.12 12.36
N ALA A 39 -1.04 -4.25 13.23
CA ALA A 39 0.17 -4.53 14.02
C ALA A 39 -0.01 -5.68 15.02
N THR A 40 -1.26 -5.96 15.44
CA THR A 40 -1.59 -7.09 16.31
C THR A 40 -1.34 -8.45 15.62
N GLY A 41 -1.42 -8.48 14.28
CA GLY A 41 -1.38 -9.71 13.50
C GLY A 41 -2.67 -10.55 13.65
N GLY A 42 -2.87 -11.51 12.74
CA GLY A 42 -4.05 -12.37 12.73
C GLY A 42 -5.18 -11.86 11.85
N ARG A 43 -6.44 -12.07 12.27
CA ARG A 43 -7.60 -11.79 11.42
C ARG A 43 -7.80 -10.28 11.24
N ILE A 44 -7.79 -9.85 9.98
CA ILE A 44 -8.11 -8.48 9.61
C ILE A 44 -9.62 -8.29 9.62
N ASP A 45 -10.08 -7.25 10.31
CA ASP A 45 -11.46 -6.82 10.36
C ASP A 45 -11.51 -5.44 9.70
N PRO A 46 -12.08 -5.32 8.49
CA PRO A 46 -12.11 -4.05 7.76
C PRO A 46 -12.75 -2.91 8.54
N ALA A 47 -13.74 -3.19 9.41
CA ALA A 47 -14.42 -2.18 10.21
C ALA A 47 -13.54 -1.59 11.32
N ARG A 48 -12.41 -2.25 11.63
CA ARG A 48 -11.46 -1.82 12.66
C ARG A 48 -10.23 -1.11 12.10
N LEU A 49 -10.11 -1.03 10.78
CA LEU A 49 -9.04 -0.27 10.15
C LEU A 49 -9.25 1.22 10.39
N ARG A 50 -8.16 1.95 10.61
CA ARG A 50 -8.20 3.41 10.59
C ARG A 50 -8.55 3.87 9.17
N PRO A 51 -9.24 5.02 9.02
CA PRO A 51 -9.64 5.51 7.70
C PRO A 51 -8.48 5.58 6.69
N ALA A 52 -7.32 6.12 7.09
CA ALA A 52 -6.15 6.21 6.20
C ALA A 52 -5.63 4.84 5.73
N THR A 53 -5.75 3.79 6.56
CA THR A 53 -5.39 2.42 6.20
C THR A 53 -6.38 1.84 5.20
N ALA A 54 -7.68 2.08 5.43
CA ALA A 54 -8.74 1.65 4.52
C ALA A 54 -8.62 2.34 3.15
N ASP A 55 -8.35 3.65 3.14
CA ASP A 55 -8.12 4.44 1.92
C ASP A 55 -6.91 3.91 1.13
N ALA A 56 -5.80 3.60 1.79
CA ALA A 56 -4.63 3.01 1.15
C ALA A 56 -4.95 1.65 0.50
N PHE A 57 -5.71 0.78 1.17
CA PHE A 57 -6.14 -0.49 0.57
C PHE A 57 -7.17 -0.31 -0.55
N LEU A 58 -7.99 0.74 -0.50
CA LEU A 58 -8.91 1.08 -1.57
C LEU A 58 -8.15 1.55 -2.82
N GLU A 59 -7.16 2.42 -2.66
CA GLU A 59 -6.24 2.84 -3.72
C GLU A 59 -5.51 1.63 -4.33
N LEU A 60 -5.03 0.72 -3.47
CA LEU A 60 -4.43 -0.53 -3.91
C LEU A 60 -5.40 -1.36 -4.77
N GLY A 61 -6.65 -1.47 -4.33
CA GLY A 61 -7.70 -2.17 -5.07
C GLY A 61 -7.97 -1.56 -6.44
N ALA A 62 -8.03 -0.23 -6.53
CA ALA A 62 -8.21 0.50 -7.79
C ALA A 62 -7.05 0.22 -8.76
N LEU A 63 -5.79 0.30 -8.30
CA LEU A 63 -4.61 0.00 -9.13
C LEU A 63 -4.60 -1.45 -9.65
N VAL A 64 -5.11 -2.40 -8.86
CA VAL A 64 -5.28 -3.79 -9.31
C VAL A 64 -6.40 -3.89 -10.34
N ALA A 65 -7.53 -3.23 -10.11
CA ALA A 65 -8.67 -3.19 -11.04
C ALA A 65 -8.27 -2.65 -12.42
N ASP A 66 -7.55 -1.52 -12.45
CA ASP A 66 -7.07 -0.89 -13.68
C ASP A 66 -6.19 -1.84 -14.51
N ALA A 67 -5.41 -2.69 -13.84
CA ALA A 67 -4.58 -3.69 -14.52
C ALA A 67 -5.37 -4.82 -15.19
N PHE A 68 -6.62 -5.08 -14.78
CA PHE A 68 -7.50 -6.03 -15.47
C PHE A 68 -8.13 -5.43 -16.72
N ASP A 69 -8.43 -4.12 -16.74
CA ASP A 69 -9.00 -3.46 -17.93
C ASP A 69 -7.98 -3.36 -19.08
N VAL A 70 -6.71 -3.09 -18.77
CA VAL A 70 -5.63 -3.07 -19.77
C VAL A 70 -5.50 -4.42 -20.50
N ARG A 71 -5.71 -5.55 -19.81
CA ARG A 71 -5.63 -6.90 -20.40
C ARG A 71 -6.87 -7.32 -21.21
N ARG A 72 -7.93 -6.51 -21.24
CA ARG A 72 -9.13 -6.76 -22.05
C ARG A 72 -9.12 -6.01 -23.39
N ARG A 73 -8.15 -5.12 -23.61
CA ARG A 73 -8.00 -4.35 -24.85
C ARG A 73 -6.95 -4.94 -25.82
N ASP A 74 -6.34 -6.05 -25.44
CA ASP A 74 -5.53 -6.93 -26.31
C ASP A 74 -6.37 -8.14 -26.75
#